data_AF-A0A842L3X1-F1
#
_entry.id   AF-A0A842L3X1-F1
#
_cell.length_a   1.000
_cell.length_b   1.000
_cell.length_c   1.000
_cell.angle_alpha   90.00
_cell.angle_beta   90.00
_cell.angle_gamma   90.00
#
_symmetry.space_group_name_H-M   'P 1'
#
loop_
_entity.id
_entity.type
_entity.pdbx_description
1 polymer ?
#
loop_
_entity_poly.entity_id
_entity_poly.type
_entity_poly.pdbx_seq_one_letter_code
_entity_poly.pdbx_strand_id
1 'polypeptide(L)'
;MVGISVQEVMTEKFAKIDINAPLSEAIGIFEKEDPDLIVVFDGKIYKGVLTQDLIIRSHLKWDPTKAKVKDVYKTAPILELDEDLSIAAKLMFETDLRSLPVGKDKKTILGVISDITLLERIAKEEFGKKKVEDFMTKDVVTLRSSDTVAKALATMRDYAISRIPVVDENGKLEGLVTLHDLIIRFIKPRFRAQFGEVAGEKIPPFSMQLRDVMIKGVITVYPETMVREAISLIKEYDIDGLVIINQENVVKGVLTVKDLLLPISRMVEKKAKFYLQLGGDAQYLSDFSRERIIEDVRKFVDRYEEVLGNEGIIYLNIRRFPEKLRGVHLYQARMRLVTDKGQFMATGETWGAIQAVHDAIRAIERQILQKVELQRETKHTRRFIEYLGF
;
A
#
# COMPACT_ATOMS: atom_id res chain seq x y z
N MET A 1 -24.57 -5.45 -2.49
CA MET A 1 -23.98 -6.38 -1.51
C MET A 1 -23.86 -5.58 -0.23
N VAL A 2 -24.83 -5.73 0.66
CA VAL A 2 -24.89 -5.08 1.97
C VAL A 2 -25.37 -6.18 2.92
N GLY A 3 -24.71 -6.39 4.04
CA GLY A 3 -25.20 -7.27 5.10
C GLY A 3 -24.38 -8.52 5.40
N ILE A 4 -23.07 -8.54 5.10
CA ILE A 4 -22.19 -9.56 5.68
C ILE A 4 -21.49 -8.92 6.87
N SER A 5 -21.71 -9.49 8.05
CA SER A 5 -21.20 -8.96 9.31
C SER A 5 -19.78 -9.45 9.61
N VAL A 6 -19.00 -8.64 10.33
CA VAL A 6 -17.63 -9.00 10.75
C VAL A 6 -17.59 -10.31 11.53
N GLN A 7 -18.59 -10.58 12.38
CA GLN A 7 -18.69 -11.82 13.16
C GLN A 7 -18.74 -13.10 12.30
N GLU A 8 -19.19 -13.04 11.04
CA GLU A 8 -19.23 -14.20 10.15
C GLU A 8 -17.86 -14.62 9.63
N VAL A 9 -16.85 -13.75 9.76
CA VAL A 9 -15.54 -13.89 9.12
C VAL A 9 -14.38 -13.82 10.11
N MET A 10 -14.57 -13.16 11.25
CA MET A 10 -13.53 -13.04 12.27
C MET A 10 -13.09 -14.42 12.81
N THR A 11 -11.87 -14.46 13.33
CA THR A 11 -11.36 -15.58 14.12
C THR A 11 -11.18 -15.17 15.58
N GLU A 12 -11.58 -16.04 16.50
CA GLU A 12 -11.32 -15.87 17.94
C GLU A 12 -9.87 -16.23 18.31
N LYS A 13 -9.15 -16.93 17.42
CA LYS A 13 -7.74 -17.27 17.61
C LYS A 13 -6.88 -16.10 17.17
N PHE A 14 -6.30 -15.39 18.14
CA PHE A 14 -5.33 -14.32 17.91
C PHE A 14 -4.22 -14.32 18.94
N ALA A 15 -3.03 -13.93 18.49
CA ALA A 15 -1.89 -13.72 19.38
C ALA A 15 -2.06 -12.43 20.17
N LYS A 16 -1.62 -12.45 21.44
CA LYS A 16 -1.69 -11.31 22.35
C LYS A 16 -0.38 -11.12 23.08
N ILE A 17 -0.05 -9.88 23.41
CA ILE A 17 1.16 -9.55 24.17
C ILE A 17 0.95 -8.34 25.07
N ASP A 18 1.64 -8.29 26.20
CA ASP A 18 1.67 -7.11 27.06
C ASP A 18 2.58 -6.02 26.47
N ILE A 19 2.17 -4.76 26.59
CA ILE A 19 2.86 -3.58 26.07
C ILE A 19 4.25 -3.42 26.68
N ASN A 20 4.47 -3.92 27.90
CA ASN A 20 5.76 -3.86 28.59
C ASN A 20 6.65 -5.07 28.33
N ALA A 21 6.15 -6.08 27.60
CA ALA A 21 6.90 -7.27 27.26
C ALA A 21 8.11 -6.95 26.37
N PRO A 22 9.20 -7.75 26.47
CA PRO A 22 10.34 -7.63 25.58
C PRO A 22 9.96 -7.88 24.12
N LEU A 23 10.59 -7.17 23.19
CA LEU A 23 10.32 -7.35 21.76
C LEU A 23 10.72 -8.74 21.26
N SER A 24 11.72 -9.38 21.90
CA SER A 24 12.09 -10.77 21.62
C SER A 24 10.96 -11.77 21.83
N GLU A 25 10.04 -11.49 22.76
CA GLU A 25 8.86 -12.33 22.98
C GLU A 25 7.90 -12.23 21.79
N ALA A 26 7.64 -11.01 21.30
CA ALA A 26 6.84 -10.79 20.08
C ALA A 26 7.45 -11.51 18.87
N ILE A 27 8.77 -11.43 18.70
CA ILE A 27 9.49 -12.13 17.62
C ILE A 27 9.27 -13.64 17.75
N GLY A 28 9.39 -14.20 18.94
CA GLY A 28 9.15 -15.62 19.18
C GLY A 28 7.71 -16.06 18.89
N ILE A 29 6.72 -15.18 19.09
CA ILE A 29 5.33 -15.43 18.68
C ILE A 29 5.23 -15.47 17.15
N PHE A 30 5.82 -14.49 16.45
CA PHE A 30 5.83 -14.49 14.97
C PHE A 30 6.52 -15.73 14.40
N GLU A 31 7.64 -16.18 14.97
CA GLU A 31 8.36 -17.36 14.48
C GLU A 31 7.62 -18.69 14.71
N LYS A 32 6.79 -18.78 15.76
CA LYS A 32 6.12 -20.03 16.14
C LYS A 32 4.70 -20.16 15.61
N GLU A 33 3.97 -19.06 15.61
CA GLU A 33 2.53 -19.03 15.32
C GLU A 33 2.22 -18.38 13.97
N ASP A 34 3.19 -17.65 13.40
CA ASP A 34 3.07 -16.89 12.15
C ASP A 34 1.75 -16.09 12.01
N PRO A 35 1.37 -15.27 13.02
CA PRO A 35 0.16 -14.49 12.93
C PRO A 35 0.38 -13.23 12.07
N ASP A 36 -0.64 -12.81 11.31
CA ASP A 36 -0.63 -11.53 10.59
C ASP A 36 -0.40 -10.33 11.54
N LEU A 37 -0.91 -10.44 12.77
CA LEU A 37 -0.85 -9.39 13.78
C LEU A 37 -0.81 -9.97 15.20
N ILE A 38 -0.18 -9.25 16.12
CA ILE A 38 -0.26 -9.49 17.56
C ILE A 38 -1.03 -8.33 18.20
N VAL A 39 -2.06 -8.65 18.98
CA VAL A 39 -2.86 -7.66 19.71
C VAL A 39 -2.13 -7.24 20.98
N VAL A 40 -1.93 -5.93 21.16
CA VAL A 40 -1.15 -5.37 22.28
C VAL A 40 -2.07 -4.86 23.38
N PHE A 41 -1.82 -5.32 24.60
CA PHE A 41 -2.58 -4.97 25.80
C PHE A 41 -1.69 -4.31 26.87
N ASP A 42 -2.30 -3.47 27.69
CA ASP A 42 -1.74 -2.97 28.94
C ASP A 42 -2.64 -3.49 30.07
N GLY A 43 -2.24 -4.60 30.67
CA GLY A 43 -3.13 -5.41 31.49
C GLY A 43 -4.33 -5.92 30.67
N LYS A 44 -5.53 -5.39 30.93
CA LYS A 44 -6.78 -5.77 30.23
C LYS A 44 -7.20 -4.77 29.16
N ILE A 45 -6.44 -3.69 28.96
CA ILE A 45 -6.81 -2.61 28.05
C ILE A 45 -6.03 -2.75 26.75
N TYR A 46 -6.74 -2.95 25.65
CA TYR A 46 -6.22 -2.87 24.30
C TYR A 46 -5.57 -1.51 24.04
N LYS A 47 -4.37 -1.54 23.46
CA LYS A 47 -3.59 -0.35 23.11
C LYS A 47 -3.34 -0.22 21.61
N GLY A 48 -3.23 -1.34 20.91
CA GLY A 48 -2.87 -1.35 19.50
C GLY A 48 -2.53 -2.73 18.99
N VAL A 49 -1.85 -2.77 17.85
CA VAL A 49 -1.38 -3.98 17.19
C VAL A 49 0.11 -3.87 16.91
N LEU A 50 0.75 -5.03 16.81
CA LEU A 50 2.13 -5.17 16.38
C LEU A 50 2.15 -6.11 15.17
N THR A 51 2.88 -5.72 14.13
CA THR A 51 3.08 -6.52 12.92
C THR A 51 4.58 -6.72 12.69
N GLN A 52 4.95 -7.75 11.93
CA GLN A 52 6.35 -8.02 11.63
C GLN A 52 7.02 -6.85 10.87
N ASP A 53 6.30 -6.18 9.97
CA ASP A 53 6.80 -5.01 9.23
C ASP A 53 7.15 -3.84 10.16
N LEU A 54 6.36 -3.60 11.22
CA LEU A 54 6.68 -2.57 12.22
C LEU A 54 8.00 -2.86 12.94
N ILE A 55 8.24 -4.12 13.31
CA ILE A 55 9.50 -4.56 13.92
C ILE A 55 10.67 -4.31 12.96
N ILE A 56 10.52 -4.75 11.71
CA ILE A 56 11.53 -4.64 10.65
C ILE A 56 11.90 -3.18 10.38
N ARG A 57 10.92 -2.26 10.42
CA ARG A 57 11.08 -0.83 10.12
C ARG A 57 11.50 0.03 11.31
N SER A 58 11.36 -0.43 12.55
CA SER A 58 11.58 0.38 13.75
C SER A 58 13.00 0.95 13.96
N HIS A 59 14.01 0.56 13.15
CA HIS A 59 15.41 1.01 13.25
C HIS A 59 16.03 0.84 14.65
N LEU A 60 15.41 0.06 15.54
CA LEU A 60 15.91 -0.18 16.89
C LEU A 60 17.29 -0.83 16.79
N LYS A 61 18.26 -0.22 17.46
CA LYS A 61 19.68 -0.62 17.47
C LYS A 61 19.81 -2.08 17.95
N TRP A 62 19.71 -3.02 17.02
CA TRP A 62 20.17 -4.42 16.98
C TRP A 62 20.03 -5.32 18.23
N ASP A 63 19.44 -4.86 19.33
CA ASP A 63 19.25 -5.66 20.53
C ASP A 63 17.77 -5.76 20.89
N PRO A 64 17.03 -6.70 20.25
CA PRO A 64 15.62 -6.98 20.55
C PRO A 64 15.36 -7.35 22.01
N THR A 65 16.41 -7.72 22.77
CA THR A 65 16.28 -8.06 24.20
C THR A 65 16.09 -6.81 25.08
N LYS A 66 16.47 -5.62 24.58
CA LYS A 66 16.36 -4.34 25.32
C LYS A 66 15.19 -3.48 24.90
N ALA A 67 14.61 -3.73 23.73
CA ALA A 67 13.42 -3.05 23.25
C ALA A 67 12.15 -3.67 23.84
N LYS A 68 11.10 -2.86 24.02
CA LYS A 68 9.78 -3.32 24.47
C LYS A 68 8.74 -3.12 23.38
N VAL A 69 7.64 -3.85 23.48
CA VAL A 69 6.51 -3.74 22.54
C VAL A 69 5.98 -2.31 22.46
N LYS A 70 5.94 -1.58 23.58
CA LYS A 70 5.53 -0.17 23.65
C LYS A 70 6.30 0.77 22.70
N ASP A 71 7.50 0.38 22.30
CA ASP A 71 8.37 1.20 21.46
C ASP A 71 8.07 1.04 19.96
N VAL A 72 7.26 0.04 19.57
CA VAL A 72 7.08 -0.38 18.16
C VAL A 72 5.62 -0.55 17.74
N TYR A 73 4.69 -0.77 18.67
CA TYR A 73 3.29 -1.00 18.33
C TYR A 73 2.62 0.21 17.66
N LYS A 74 1.54 -0.05 16.91
CA LYS A 74 0.71 0.96 16.25
C LYS A 74 -0.72 0.89 16.77
N THR A 75 -1.36 2.02 17.00
CA THR A 75 -2.80 2.04 17.33
C THR A 75 -3.61 1.61 16.10
N ALA A 76 -4.54 0.68 16.29
CA ALA A 76 -5.52 0.29 15.28
C ALA A 76 -6.95 0.47 15.84
N PRO A 77 -7.93 0.79 14.97
CA PRO A 77 -9.33 0.81 15.36
C PRO A 77 -9.81 -0.61 15.70
N ILE A 78 -10.80 -0.69 16.59
CA ILE A 78 -11.51 -1.93 16.93
C ILE A 78 -12.76 -1.97 16.06
N LEU A 79 -12.97 -3.07 15.35
CA LEU A 79 -14.21 -3.35 14.64
C LEU A 79 -15.23 -3.98 15.59
N GLU A 80 -16.48 -3.55 15.51
CA GLU A 80 -17.59 -4.20 16.20
C GLU A 80 -18.09 -5.43 15.42
N LEU A 81 -18.80 -6.32 16.09
CA LEU A 81 -19.19 -7.63 15.55
C LEU A 81 -20.22 -7.54 14.41
N ASP A 82 -21.13 -6.58 14.53
CA ASP A 82 -22.26 -6.32 13.64
C ASP A 82 -21.94 -5.32 12.53
N GLU A 83 -20.73 -4.74 12.54
CA GLU A 83 -20.26 -3.90 11.44
C GLU A 83 -20.17 -4.71 10.14
N ASP A 84 -20.45 -4.03 9.03
CA ASP A 84 -20.39 -4.62 7.69
C ASP A 84 -18.92 -4.77 7.24
N LEU A 85 -18.61 -5.83 6.50
CA LEU A 85 -17.25 -6.06 5.97
C LEU A 85 -16.70 -4.90 5.14
N SER A 86 -17.56 -4.07 4.55
CA SER A 86 -17.12 -2.85 3.86
C SER A 86 -16.45 -1.84 4.79
N ILE A 87 -16.86 -1.76 6.06
CA ILE A 87 -16.19 -0.95 7.10
C ILE A 87 -14.82 -1.54 7.40
N ALA A 88 -14.73 -2.86 7.56
CA ALA A 88 -13.45 -3.54 7.76
C ALA A 88 -12.47 -3.29 6.61
N ALA A 89 -12.93 -3.42 5.35
CA ALA A 89 -12.12 -3.12 4.17
C ALA A 89 -11.64 -1.66 4.14
N LYS A 90 -12.51 -0.70 4.51
CA LYS A 90 -12.15 0.71 4.61
C LYS A 90 -11.07 0.95 5.65
N LEU A 91 -11.24 0.42 6.86
CA LEU A 91 -10.27 0.59 7.93
C LEU A 91 -8.93 -0.09 7.60
N MET A 92 -8.92 -1.29 7.00
CA MET A 92 -7.70 -1.95 6.54
C MET A 92 -6.95 -1.09 5.51
N PHE A 93 -7.69 -0.52 4.56
CA PHE A 93 -7.14 0.35 3.53
C PHE A 93 -6.55 1.64 4.10
N GLU A 94 -7.28 2.35 4.96
CA GLU A 94 -6.87 3.63 5.56
C GLU A 94 -5.71 3.47 6.54
N THR A 95 -5.70 2.38 7.31
CA THR A 95 -4.67 2.13 8.33
C THR A 95 -3.45 1.42 7.80
N ASP A 96 -3.47 0.94 6.55
CA ASP A 96 -2.42 0.10 5.95
C ASP A 96 -2.12 -1.15 6.80
N LEU A 97 -3.19 -1.76 7.32
CA LEU A 97 -3.13 -3.00 8.10
C LEU A 97 -3.87 -4.10 7.35
N ARG A 98 -3.22 -5.26 7.22
CA ARG A 98 -3.84 -6.45 6.62
C ARG A 98 -4.91 -7.05 7.52
N SER A 99 -4.81 -6.84 8.82
CA SER A 99 -5.71 -7.44 9.80
C SER A 99 -6.04 -6.46 10.93
N LEU A 100 -7.26 -6.54 11.45
CA LEU A 100 -7.81 -5.63 12.44
C LEU A 100 -8.38 -6.38 13.65
N PRO A 101 -8.28 -5.82 14.87
CA PRO A 101 -8.92 -6.39 16.04
C PRO A 101 -10.44 -6.20 15.99
N VAL A 102 -11.17 -7.22 16.46
CA VAL A 102 -12.63 -7.23 16.57
C VAL A 102 -13.01 -7.32 18.05
N GLY A 103 -13.93 -6.48 18.51
CA GLY A 103 -14.30 -6.42 19.91
C GLY A 103 -15.42 -5.43 20.19
N LYS A 104 -15.93 -5.42 21.42
CA LYS A 104 -16.97 -4.46 21.85
C LYS A 104 -16.38 -3.13 22.30
N ASP A 105 -15.19 -3.19 22.89
CA ASP A 105 -14.49 -2.03 23.44
C ASP A 105 -13.02 -2.38 23.70
N LYS A 106 -12.25 -1.43 24.24
CA LYS A 106 -10.84 -1.66 24.58
C LYS A 106 -10.62 -2.72 25.66
N LYS A 107 -11.63 -3.13 26.42
CA LYS A 107 -11.53 -4.19 27.44
C LYS A 107 -11.88 -5.56 26.87
N THR A 108 -12.65 -5.59 25.79
CA THR A 108 -13.30 -6.79 25.27
C THR A 108 -12.94 -6.98 23.80
N ILE A 109 -11.71 -7.40 23.54
CA ILE A 109 -11.30 -7.89 22.21
C ILE A 109 -11.67 -9.37 22.12
N LEU A 110 -12.44 -9.72 21.10
CA LEU A 110 -13.02 -11.04 20.89
C LEU A 110 -12.28 -11.82 19.79
N GLY A 111 -11.68 -11.12 18.84
CA GLY A 111 -11.05 -11.75 17.70
C GLY A 111 -10.25 -10.80 16.83
N VAL A 112 -9.89 -11.30 15.65
CA VAL A 112 -9.29 -10.51 14.57
C VAL A 112 -9.93 -10.89 13.24
N ILE A 113 -9.91 -9.98 12.28
CA ILE A 113 -10.31 -10.21 10.89
C ILE A 113 -9.16 -9.81 9.97
N SER A 114 -8.88 -10.62 8.94
CA SER A 114 -7.84 -10.33 7.94
C SER A 114 -8.45 -10.00 6.59
N ASP A 115 -7.66 -9.30 5.77
CA ASP A 115 -8.00 -8.93 4.40
C ASP A 115 -8.32 -10.18 3.55
N ILE A 116 -7.55 -11.25 3.72
CA ILE A 116 -7.77 -12.53 3.01
C ILE A 116 -9.09 -13.16 3.44
N THR A 117 -9.39 -13.29 4.74
CA THR A 117 -10.66 -13.93 5.14
C THR A 117 -11.87 -13.12 4.70
N LEU A 118 -11.77 -11.78 4.76
CA LEU A 118 -12.76 -10.85 4.21
C LEU A 118 -12.95 -11.08 2.71
N LEU A 119 -11.87 -11.09 1.94
CA LEU A 119 -11.92 -11.27 0.49
C LEU A 119 -12.46 -12.65 0.11
N GLU A 120 -12.07 -13.72 0.81
CA GLU A 120 -12.60 -15.06 0.59
C GLU A 120 -14.11 -15.13 0.79
N ARG A 121 -14.63 -14.46 1.83
CA ARG A 121 -16.07 -14.42 2.08
C ARG A 121 -16.81 -13.67 0.97
N ILE A 122 -16.27 -12.53 0.53
CA ILE A 122 -16.87 -11.69 -0.52
C ILE A 122 -16.74 -12.34 -1.91
N ALA A 123 -15.68 -13.11 -2.16
CA ALA A 123 -15.46 -13.85 -3.39
C ALA A 123 -16.51 -14.95 -3.65
N LYS A 124 -17.24 -15.38 -2.62
CA LYS A 124 -18.37 -16.31 -2.77
C LYS A 124 -19.60 -15.66 -3.42
N GLU A 125 -19.66 -14.34 -3.43
CA GLU A 125 -20.75 -13.55 -4.00
C GLU A 125 -20.45 -13.12 -5.45
N GLU A 126 -21.29 -12.25 -6.03
CA GLU A 126 -21.09 -11.69 -7.38
C GLU A 126 -19.72 -11.02 -7.59
N PHE A 127 -19.09 -10.53 -6.53
CA PHE A 127 -17.77 -9.90 -6.61
C PHE A 127 -16.71 -10.87 -7.14
N GLY A 128 -16.72 -12.13 -6.68
CA GLY A 128 -15.77 -13.14 -7.12
C GLY A 128 -15.98 -13.64 -8.56
N LYS A 129 -17.14 -13.35 -9.18
CA LYS A 129 -17.42 -13.66 -10.58
C LYS A 129 -16.90 -12.62 -11.56
N LYS A 130 -16.56 -11.42 -11.06
CA LYS A 130 -15.95 -10.36 -11.88
C LYS A 130 -14.54 -10.77 -12.31
N LYS A 131 -14.03 -10.09 -13.32
CA LYS A 131 -12.71 -10.37 -13.89
C LYS A 131 -11.63 -9.52 -13.23
N VAL A 132 -10.40 -10.03 -13.23
CA VAL A 132 -9.23 -9.31 -12.71
C VAL A 132 -9.00 -8.00 -13.47
N GLU A 133 -9.27 -7.96 -14.79
CA GLU A 133 -9.09 -6.76 -15.61
C GLU A 133 -9.92 -5.53 -15.17
N ASP A 134 -10.99 -5.76 -14.42
CA ASP A 134 -11.85 -4.72 -13.86
C ASP A 134 -11.20 -3.99 -12.67
N PHE A 135 -10.21 -4.62 -12.02
CA PHE A 135 -9.58 -4.13 -10.79
C PHE A 135 -8.07 -3.92 -10.89
N MET A 136 -7.41 -4.51 -11.89
CA MET A 136 -5.96 -4.40 -12.01
C MET A 136 -5.50 -2.96 -12.33
N THR A 137 -4.33 -2.60 -11.82
CA THR A 137 -3.61 -1.41 -12.27
C THR A 137 -3.01 -1.67 -13.66
N LYS A 138 -3.50 -0.95 -14.67
CA LYS A 138 -3.11 -1.13 -16.10
C LYS A 138 -1.81 -0.43 -16.48
N ASP A 139 -1.55 0.73 -15.89
CA ASP A 139 -0.32 1.49 -16.13
C ASP A 139 0.82 0.94 -15.27
N VAL A 140 1.38 -0.19 -15.71
CA VAL A 140 2.42 -0.90 -14.96
C VAL A 140 3.77 -0.26 -15.18
N VAL A 141 4.39 0.19 -14.09
CA VAL A 141 5.81 0.56 -14.08
C VAL A 141 6.62 -0.73 -14.14
N THR A 142 7.51 -0.85 -15.13
CA THR A 142 8.38 -2.02 -15.33
C THR A 142 9.85 -1.62 -15.38
N LEU A 143 10.73 -2.60 -15.15
CA LEU A 143 12.19 -2.45 -15.27
C LEU A 143 12.79 -3.58 -16.10
N ARG A 144 14.04 -3.42 -16.55
CA ARG A 144 14.80 -4.44 -17.27
C ARG A 144 15.60 -5.31 -16.31
N SER A 145 15.89 -6.55 -16.70
CA SER A 145 16.73 -7.44 -15.89
C SER A 145 18.19 -6.98 -15.75
N SER A 146 18.65 -6.08 -16.62
CA SER A 146 19.95 -5.41 -16.56
C SER A 146 19.95 -4.12 -15.70
N ASP A 147 18.78 -3.62 -15.29
CA ASP A 147 18.70 -2.46 -14.40
C ASP A 147 19.29 -2.80 -13.02
N THR A 148 19.65 -1.77 -12.25
CA THR A 148 20.28 -1.95 -10.94
C THR A 148 19.26 -1.94 -9.81
N VAL A 149 19.64 -2.55 -8.67
CA VAL A 149 18.89 -2.45 -7.41
C VAL A 149 18.67 -0.99 -7.00
N ALA A 150 19.67 -0.11 -7.17
CA ALA A 150 19.53 1.32 -6.91
C ALA A 150 18.41 1.96 -7.74
N LYS A 151 18.36 1.63 -9.05
CA LYS A 151 17.31 2.12 -9.95
C LYS A 151 15.93 1.57 -9.55
N ALA A 152 15.85 0.30 -9.15
CA ALA A 152 14.60 -0.27 -8.64
C ALA A 152 14.10 0.43 -7.37
N LEU A 153 14.98 0.66 -6.38
CA LEU A 153 14.63 1.40 -5.16
C LEU A 153 14.21 2.85 -5.44
N ALA A 154 14.91 3.53 -6.35
CA ALA A 154 14.55 4.88 -6.78
C ALA A 154 13.17 4.87 -7.45
N THR A 155 12.93 3.93 -8.37
CA THR A 155 11.64 3.78 -9.07
C THR A 155 10.51 3.47 -8.07
N MET A 156 10.70 2.53 -7.14
CA MET A 156 9.73 2.22 -6.08
C MET A 156 9.38 3.45 -5.24
N ARG A 157 10.40 4.21 -4.84
CA ARG A 157 10.25 5.45 -4.07
C ARG A 157 9.51 6.53 -4.87
N ASP A 158 9.86 6.69 -6.14
CA ASP A 158 9.37 7.78 -6.99
C ASP A 158 7.93 7.54 -7.43
N TYR A 159 7.54 6.28 -7.68
CA TYR A 159 6.18 5.90 -8.02
C TYR A 159 5.32 5.46 -6.82
N ALA A 160 5.88 5.50 -5.61
CA ALA A 160 5.25 5.04 -4.36
C ALA A 160 4.68 3.61 -4.48
N ILE A 161 5.43 2.70 -5.10
CA ILE A 161 5.07 1.30 -5.29
C ILE A 161 6.03 0.38 -4.56
N SER A 162 5.54 -0.77 -4.11
CA SER A 162 6.34 -1.77 -3.40
C SER A 162 6.76 -2.95 -4.26
N ARG A 163 6.33 -3.02 -5.52
CA ARG A 163 6.67 -4.11 -6.45
C ARG A 163 6.74 -3.61 -7.89
N ILE A 164 7.63 -4.21 -8.66
CA ILE A 164 7.87 -3.84 -10.07
C ILE A 164 8.11 -5.12 -10.88
N PRO A 165 7.28 -5.41 -11.90
CA PRO A 165 7.58 -6.45 -12.86
C PRO A 165 8.84 -6.13 -13.68
N VAL A 166 9.69 -7.15 -13.84
CA VAL A 166 10.90 -7.10 -14.65
C VAL A 166 10.58 -7.72 -16.01
N VAL A 167 10.85 -7.01 -17.10
CA VAL A 167 10.40 -7.40 -18.44
C VAL A 167 11.51 -7.27 -19.50
N ASP A 168 11.47 -8.17 -20.50
CA ASP A 168 12.35 -8.17 -21.67
C ASP A 168 12.03 -7.03 -22.65
N GLU A 169 12.86 -6.80 -23.67
CA GLU A 169 12.68 -5.71 -24.65
C GLU A 169 11.27 -5.61 -25.25
N ASN A 170 10.57 -6.74 -25.40
CA ASN A 170 9.22 -6.86 -25.95
C ASN A 170 8.10 -6.68 -24.90
N GLY A 171 8.45 -6.42 -23.64
CA GLY A 171 7.51 -6.27 -22.53
C GLY A 171 7.06 -7.59 -21.90
N LYS A 172 7.73 -8.71 -22.23
CA LYS A 172 7.44 -10.03 -21.67
C LYS A 172 8.02 -10.18 -20.27
N LEU A 173 7.27 -10.82 -19.38
CA LEU A 173 7.66 -11.00 -18.00
C LEU A 173 8.89 -11.91 -17.85
N GLU A 174 9.96 -11.39 -17.25
CA GLU A 174 11.16 -12.14 -16.87
C GLU A 174 11.23 -12.41 -15.35
N GLY A 175 10.65 -11.53 -14.53
CA GLY A 175 10.68 -11.66 -13.07
C GLY A 175 9.91 -10.58 -12.31
N LEU A 176 10.00 -10.60 -10.99
CA LEU A 176 9.38 -9.61 -10.10
C LEU A 176 10.39 -9.16 -9.05
N VAL A 177 10.43 -7.86 -8.76
CA VAL A 177 11.17 -7.33 -7.61
C VAL A 177 10.21 -6.66 -6.63
N THR A 178 10.34 -6.99 -5.35
CA THR A 178 9.55 -6.37 -4.27
C THR A 178 10.47 -5.58 -3.33
N LEU A 179 9.95 -4.52 -2.74
CA LEU A 179 10.68 -3.71 -1.76
C LEU A 179 11.09 -4.56 -0.55
N HIS A 180 10.20 -5.48 -0.13
CA HIS A 180 10.48 -6.41 0.96
C HIS A 180 11.69 -7.28 0.66
N ASP A 181 11.73 -7.96 -0.49
CA ASP A 181 12.84 -8.84 -0.85
C ASP A 181 14.15 -8.08 -1.00
N LEU A 182 14.13 -6.92 -1.67
CA LEU A 182 15.31 -6.08 -1.83
C LEU A 182 15.91 -5.67 -0.46
N ILE A 183 15.08 -5.24 0.48
CA ILE A 183 15.53 -4.80 1.81
C ILE A 183 15.97 -5.99 2.67
N ILE A 184 15.14 -7.02 2.77
CA ILE A 184 15.28 -8.10 3.75
C ILE A 184 16.23 -9.19 3.28
N ARG A 185 16.15 -9.60 2.02
CA ARG A 185 16.92 -10.74 1.49
C ARG A 185 18.28 -10.32 0.92
N PHE A 186 18.42 -9.09 0.42
CA PHE A 186 19.65 -8.67 -0.27
C PHE A 186 20.44 -7.61 0.48
N ILE A 187 19.79 -6.53 0.94
CA ILE A 187 20.48 -5.41 1.57
C ILE A 187 20.92 -5.78 3.00
N LYS A 188 19.99 -6.13 3.90
CA LYS A 188 20.30 -6.39 5.31
C LYS A 188 21.37 -7.49 5.53
N PRO A 189 21.32 -8.66 4.86
CA PRO A 189 22.30 -9.72 5.08
C PRO A 189 23.72 -9.34 4.61
N ARG A 190 23.83 -8.63 3.48
CA ARG A 190 25.15 -8.20 2.95
C ARG A 190 25.79 -7.09 3.78
N PHE A 191 24.99 -6.19 4.36
CA PHE A 191 25.50 -5.23 5.34
C PHE A 191 26.07 -5.93 6.59
N ARG A 192 25.50 -7.05 7.05
CA ARG A 192 26.08 -7.86 8.15
C ARG A 192 27.37 -8.57 7.73
N ALA A 193 27.42 -9.12 6.52
CA ALA A 193 28.62 -9.77 5.99
C ALA A 193 29.79 -8.80 5.80
N GLN A 194 29.56 -7.49 5.67
CA GLN A 194 30.64 -6.50 5.62
C GLN A 194 31.41 -6.32 6.94
N PHE A 195 30.84 -6.75 8.08
CA PHE A 195 31.48 -6.67 9.40
C PHE A 195 32.21 -7.97 9.83
N GLY A 196 32.11 -9.05 9.05
CA GLY A 196 32.80 -10.32 9.30
C GLY A 196 33.57 -10.78 8.07
N GLU A 197 34.90 -10.73 8.17
CA GLU A 197 35.94 -11.36 7.33
C GLU A 197 35.48 -12.06 6.02
N VAL A 198 35.77 -11.46 4.85
CA VAL A 198 36.53 -12.02 3.71
C VAL A 198 36.77 -10.89 2.69
N ALA A 199 38.02 -10.75 2.25
CA ALA A 199 38.46 -9.84 1.19
C ALA A 199 38.15 -10.44 -0.20
N GLY A 200 37.03 -10.04 -0.78
CA GLY A 200 36.73 -10.20 -2.21
C GLY A 200 36.12 -8.89 -2.73
N GLU A 201 36.27 -8.59 -4.01
CA GLU A 201 35.76 -7.35 -4.62
C GLU A 201 34.26 -7.17 -4.31
N LYS A 202 33.98 -6.20 -3.45
CA LYS A 202 32.66 -5.99 -2.85
C LYS A 202 31.79 -5.22 -3.82
N ILE A 203 31.01 -5.91 -4.68
CA ILE A 203 29.95 -5.24 -5.44
C ILE A 203 28.95 -4.66 -4.42
N PRO A 204 28.78 -3.33 -4.33
CA PRO A 204 27.79 -2.74 -3.43
C PRO A 204 26.41 -3.34 -3.73
N PRO A 205 25.59 -3.70 -2.71
CA PRO A 205 24.27 -4.30 -2.94
C PRO A 205 23.38 -3.49 -3.91
N PHE A 206 23.61 -2.18 -3.97
CA PHE A 206 22.89 -1.23 -4.81
C PHE A 206 23.27 -1.29 -6.30
N SER A 207 24.47 -1.74 -6.67
CA SER A 207 24.93 -1.83 -8.06
C SER A 207 24.67 -3.19 -8.70
N MET A 208 24.13 -4.16 -7.95
CA MET A 208 23.72 -5.45 -8.49
C MET A 208 22.61 -5.28 -9.52
N GLN A 209 22.59 -6.16 -10.52
CA GLN A 209 21.54 -6.18 -11.53
C GLN A 209 20.29 -6.91 -11.02
N LEU A 210 19.13 -6.54 -11.54
CA LEU A 210 17.86 -7.14 -11.12
C LEU A 210 17.79 -8.64 -11.42
N ARG A 211 18.43 -9.13 -12.49
CA ARG A 211 18.49 -10.57 -12.81
C ARG A 211 19.03 -11.46 -11.69
N ASP A 212 19.88 -10.90 -10.83
CA ASP A 212 20.54 -11.64 -9.74
C ASP A 212 19.70 -11.66 -8.45
N VAL A 213 18.68 -10.80 -8.37
CA VAL A 213 17.89 -10.59 -7.14
C VAL A 213 16.38 -10.75 -7.33
N MET A 214 15.90 -10.75 -8.58
CA MET A 214 14.48 -10.87 -8.88
C MET A 214 13.94 -12.26 -8.56
N ILE A 215 12.67 -12.31 -8.15
CA ILE A 215 11.91 -13.55 -8.08
C ILE A 215 11.71 -14.07 -9.51
N LYS A 216 12.19 -15.29 -9.76
CA LYS A 216 11.94 -16.05 -10.98
C LYS A 216 10.70 -16.94 -10.77
N GLY A 217 9.94 -17.21 -11.83
CA GLY A 217 8.70 -17.99 -11.72
C GLY A 217 7.59 -17.23 -11.02
N VAL A 218 7.29 -16.02 -11.50
CA VAL A 218 6.25 -15.16 -10.94
C VAL A 218 4.89 -15.82 -11.14
N ILE A 219 4.08 -15.88 -10.08
CA ILE A 219 2.68 -16.33 -10.18
C ILE A 219 1.89 -15.28 -10.96
N THR A 220 1.29 -15.73 -12.06
CA THR A 220 0.58 -14.85 -13.00
C THR A 220 -0.83 -15.34 -13.31
N VAL A 221 -1.69 -14.41 -13.68
CA VAL A 221 -3.04 -14.67 -14.17
C VAL A 221 -3.32 -13.92 -15.47
N TYR A 222 -4.42 -14.22 -16.14
CA TYR A 222 -4.87 -13.52 -17.35
C TYR A 222 -5.90 -12.43 -17.00
N PRO A 223 -6.09 -11.41 -17.85
CA PRO A 223 -7.09 -10.36 -17.64
C PRO A 223 -8.51 -10.90 -17.34
N GLU A 224 -8.87 -11.99 -18.01
CA GLU A 224 -10.16 -12.67 -17.90
C GLU A 224 -10.31 -13.61 -16.70
N THR A 225 -9.23 -13.86 -15.94
CA THR A 225 -9.26 -14.69 -14.73
C THR A 225 -10.27 -14.11 -13.74
N MET A 226 -11.04 -14.97 -13.09
CA MET A 226 -12.04 -14.56 -12.11
C MET A 226 -11.39 -14.09 -10.82
N VAL A 227 -11.95 -13.06 -10.18
CA VAL A 227 -11.45 -12.50 -8.91
C VAL A 227 -11.36 -13.57 -7.82
N ARG A 228 -12.33 -14.49 -7.74
CA ARG A 228 -12.27 -15.58 -6.75
C ARG A 228 -11.05 -16.48 -6.90
N GLU A 229 -10.65 -16.75 -8.15
CA GLU A 229 -9.50 -17.57 -8.47
C GLU A 229 -8.20 -16.83 -8.13
N ALA A 230 -8.14 -15.53 -8.45
CA ALA A 230 -7.03 -14.67 -8.04
C ALA A 230 -6.85 -14.63 -6.51
N ILE A 231 -7.94 -14.53 -5.75
CA ILE A 231 -7.90 -14.58 -4.27
C ILE A 231 -7.42 -15.94 -3.77
N SER A 232 -7.87 -17.04 -4.39
CA SER A 232 -7.37 -18.38 -4.05
C SER A 232 -5.87 -18.51 -4.27
N LEU A 233 -5.33 -18.00 -5.38
CA LEU A 233 -3.89 -18.00 -5.66
C LEU A 233 -3.10 -17.13 -4.68
N ILE A 234 -3.61 -15.93 -4.36
CA ILE A 234 -3.03 -15.02 -3.36
C ILE A 234 -2.86 -15.74 -2.02
N LYS A 235 -3.90 -16.49 -1.60
CA LYS A 235 -3.87 -17.26 -0.34
C LYS A 235 -2.98 -18.49 -0.42
N GLU A 236 -3.08 -19.28 -1.49
CA GLU A 236 -2.34 -20.54 -1.64
C GLU A 236 -0.82 -20.32 -1.63
N TYR A 237 -0.37 -19.26 -2.32
CA TYR A 237 1.04 -18.92 -2.42
C TYR A 237 1.51 -17.91 -1.37
N ASP A 238 0.62 -17.46 -0.49
CA ASP A 238 0.86 -16.41 0.51
C ASP A 238 1.58 -15.18 -0.09
N ILE A 239 0.98 -14.62 -1.14
CA ILE A 239 1.54 -13.48 -1.88
C ILE A 239 0.62 -12.28 -1.80
N ASP A 240 1.18 -11.08 -1.66
CA ASP A 240 0.40 -9.84 -1.54
C ASP A 240 -0.23 -9.37 -2.88
N GLY A 241 -0.15 -10.16 -3.96
CA GLY A 241 -0.74 -9.85 -5.27
C GLY A 241 -0.05 -10.50 -6.46
N LEU A 242 -0.60 -10.28 -7.64
CA LEU A 242 -0.35 -11.01 -8.89
C LEU A 242 0.11 -10.08 -10.01
N VAL A 243 0.89 -10.63 -10.94
CA VAL A 243 1.19 -9.98 -12.22
C VAL A 243 0.24 -10.53 -13.28
N ILE A 244 -0.37 -9.65 -14.06
CA ILE A 244 -1.31 -10.01 -15.13
C ILE A 244 -0.56 -9.96 -16.44
N ILE A 245 -0.63 -11.05 -17.21
CA ILE A 245 0.00 -11.19 -18.52
C ILE A 245 -1.04 -11.57 -19.58
N ASN A 246 -0.77 -11.28 -20.84
CA ASN A 246 -1.54 -11.86 -21.95
C ASN A 246 -0.97 -13.22 -22.39
N GLN A 247 -1.57 -13.83 -23.41
CA GLN A 247 -1.13 -15.09 -24.01
C GLN A 247 0.30 -15.06 -24.57
N GLU A 248 0.84 -13.87 -24.85
CA GLU A 248 2.22 -13.67 -25.34
C GLU A 248 3.24 -13.43 -24.21
N ASN A 249 2.82 -13.61 -22.96
CA ASN A 249 3.58 -13.31 -21.74
C ASN A 249 3.90 -11.82 -21.52
N VAL A 250 3.22 -10.91 -22.23
CA VAL A 250 3.39 -9.47 -22.07
C VAL A 250 2.60 -8.98 -20.86
N VAL A 251 3.25 -8.21 -19.98
CA VAL A 251 2.62 -7.65 -18.78
C VAL A 251 1.51 -6.66 -19.17
N LYS A 252 0.31 -6.89 -18.64
CA LYS A 252 -0.89 -6.07 -18.85
C LYS A 252 -1.38 -5.37 -17.59
N GLY A 253 -0.98 -5.86 -16.42
CA GLY A 253 -1.44 -5.29 -15.15
C GLY A 253 -0.71 -5.85 -13.95
N VAL A 254 -0.96 -5.22 -12.81
CA VAL A 254 -0.67 -5.75 -11.48
C VAL A 254 -1.94 -5.66 -10.65
N LEU A 255 -2.22 -6.70 -9.85
CA LEU A 255 -3.34 -6.73 -8.92
C LEU A 255 -2.82 -7.03 -7.53
N THR A 256 -3.17 -6.22 -6.55
CA THR A 256 -2.84 -6.41 -5.14
C THR A 256 -4.12 -6.59 -4.32
N VAL A 257 -3.97 -7.09 -3.09
CA VAL A 257 -5.08 -7.16 -2.12
C VAL A 257 -5.77 -5.80 -1.95
N LYS A 258 -5.00 -4.70 -1.97
CA LYS A 258 -5.55 -3.33 -1.87
C LYS A 258 -6.47 -2.97 -3.03
N ASP A 259 -6.15 -3.41 -4.24
CA ASP A 259 -6.97 -3.15 -5.43
C ASP A 259 -8.33 -3.86 -5.33
N LEU A 260 -8.38 -4.99 -4.62
CA LEU A 260 -9.61 -5.73 -4.34
C LEU A 260 -10.39 -5.19 -3.14
N LEU A 261 -9.70 -4.73 -2.09
CA LEU A 261 -10.34 -4.12 -0.91
C LEU A 261 -10.98 -2.77 -1.24
N LEU A 262 -10.38 -1.98 -2.12
CA LEU A 262 -10.87 -0.66 -2.48
C LEU A 262 -12.35 -0.65 -2.89
N PRO A 263 -12.80 -1.37 -3.94
CA PRO A 263 -14.21 -1.37 -4.36
C PRO A 263 -15.17 -1.83 -3.24
N ILE A 264 -14.71 -2.68 -2.32
CA ILE A 264 -15.48 -3.14 -1.17
C ILE A 264 -15.61 -2.01 -0.14
N SER A 265 -14.52 -1.31 0.17
CA SER A 265 -14.54 -0.13 1.05
C SER A 265 -15.49 0.96 0.56
N ARG A 266 -15.74 1.03 -0.77
CA ARG A 266 -16.70 1.96 -1.36
C ARG A 266 -18.16 1.66 -1.05
N MET A 267 -18.48 0.45 -0.61
CA MET A 267 -19.85 0.06 -0.34
C MET A 267 -20.43 0.72 0.92
N VAL A 268 -19.58 1.16 1.86
CA VAL A 268 -19.99 1.92 3.07
C VAL A 268 -20.60 3.28 2.69
N GLU A 269 -20.10 3.89 1.63
CA GLU A 269 -20.43 5.26 1.27
C GLU A 269 -21.08 5.34 -0.10
N LYS A 270 -22.40 5.58 -0.13
CA LYS A 270 -23.06 6.16 -1.33
C LYS A 270 -22.52 7.57 -1.70
N LYS A 271 -21.44 8.08 -1.09
CA LYS A 271 -21.02 9.50 -1.16
C LYS A 271 -19.52 9.81 -1.32
N ALA A 272 -18.54 9.06 -0.77
CA ALA A 272 -17.13 9.38 -1.05
C ALA A 272 -16.64 8.74 -2.34
N LYS A 273 -16.40 9.62 -3.32
CA LYS A 273 -15.81 9.30 -4.61
C LYS A 273 -14.31 9.01 -4.51
N PHE A 274 -13.59 9.56 -3.52
CA PHE A 274 -12.14 9.44 -3.41
C PHE A 274 -11.67 9.02 -2.02
N TYR A 275 -10.76 8.04 -1.97
CA TYR A 275 -10.20 7.47 -0.74
C TYR A 275 -8.80 8.00 -0.49
N LEU A 276 -8.50 8.47 0.72
CA LEU A 276 -7.18 8.97 1.10
C LEU A 276 -6.43 7.96 1.96
N GLN A 277 -5.30 7.45 1.45
CA GLN A 277 -4.36 6.65 2.20
C GLN A 277 -3.19 7.52 2.68
N LEU A 278 -2.99 7.61 3.99
CA LEU A 278 -1.83 8.27 4.58
C LEU A 278 -0.72 7.24 4.86
N GLY A 279 0.46 7.47 4.29
CA GLY A 279 1.63 6.59 4.45
C GLY A 279 2.86 7.31 4.99
N GLY A 280 3.91 6.54 5.30
CA GLY A 280 5.18 7.06 5.80
C GLY A 280 5.12 7.50 7.26
N ASP A 281 5.72 8.65 7.55
CA ASP A 281 5.80 9.29 8.87
C ASP A 281 4.49 10.01 9.27
N ALA A 282 3.40 9.83 8.53
CA ALA A 282 2.08 10.40 8.84
C ALA A 282 1.55 10.01 10.23
N GLN A 283 2.06 8.92 10.80
CA GLN A 283 1.79 8.49 12.17
C GLN A 283 2.32 9.44 13.25
N TYR A 284 3.34 10.24 12.93
CA TYR A 284 3.94 11.23 13.84
C TYR A 284 3.30 12.62 13.73
N LEU A 285 2.28 12.78 12.88
CA LEU A 285 1.52 14.02 12.79
C LEU A 285 0.63 14.17 14.02
N SER A 286 0.42 15.41 14.46
CA SER A 286 -0.63 15.71 15.43
C SER A 286 -2.01 15.47 14.83
N ASP A 287 -2.99 15.15 15.67
CA ASP A 287 -4.38 14.94 15.24
C ASP A 287 -4.91 16.13 14.45
N PHE A 288 -4.66 17.35 14.93
CA PHE A 288 -4.99 18.59 14.22
C PHE A 288 -4.39 18.66 12.80
N SER A 289 -3.10 18.30 12.64
CA SER A 289 -2.45 18.33 11.33
C SER A 289 -3.05 17.29 10.39
N ARG A 290 -3.35 16.09 10.93
CA ARG A 290 -3.96 15.00 10.17
C ARG A 290 -5.36 15.39 9.70
N GLU A 291 -6.22 15.87 10.58
CA GLU A 291 -7.57 16.33 10.25
C GLU A 291 -7.55 17.42 9.19
N ARG A 292 -6.65 18.41 9.34
CA ARG A 292 -6.52 19.49 8.36
C ARG A 292 -6.08 18.99 6.97
N ILE A 293 -5.12 18.07 6.92
CA ILE A 293 -4.66 17.47 5.66
C ILE A 293 -5.81 16.71 4.99
N ILE A 294 -6.58 15.92 5.74
CA ILE A 294 -7.73 15.18 5.20
C ILE A 294 -8.76 16.16 4.63
N GLU A 295 -9.07 17.24 5.35
CA GLU A 295 -10.00 18.28 4.90
C GLU A 295 -9.54 18.95 3.61
N ASP A 296 -8.26 19.34 3.53
CA ASP A 296 -7.70 20.05 2.38
C ASP A 296 -7.63 19.16 1.13
N VAL A 297 -7.27 17.89 1.30
CA VAL A 297 -7.30 16.90 0.20
C VAL A 297 -8.72 16.69 -0.29
N ARG A 298 -9.70 16.60 0.61
CA ARG A 298 -11.11 16.44 0.24
C ARG A 298 -11.62 17.63 -0.59
N LYS A 299 -11.35 18.86 -0.13
CA LYS A 299 -11.70 20.09 -0.88
C LYS A 299 -11.04 20.15 -2.26
N PHE A 300 -9.80 19.68 -2.38
CA PHE A 300 -9.11 19.61 -3.66
C PHE A 300 -9.84 18.65 -4.61
N VAL A 301 -10.15 17.45 -4.16
CA VAL A 301 -10.87 16.46 -4.97
C VAL A 301 -12.22 16.98 -5.44
N ASP A 302 -13.03 17.51 -4.51
CA ASP A 302 -14.38 18.02 -4.80
C ASP A 302 -14.33 19.12 -5.88
N ARG A 303 -13.25 19.92 -5.91
CA ARG A 303 -13.05 20.97 -6.91
C ARG A 303 -12.81 20.44 -8.33
N TYR A 304 -12.15 19.28 -8.48
CA TYR A 304 -11.75 18.74 -9.80
C TYR A 304 -12.49 17.46 -10.18
N GLU A 305 -13.63 17.20 -9.54
CA GLU A 305 -14.44 16.00 -9.73
C GLU A 305 -14.74 15.69 -11.22
N GLU A 306 -15.07 16.70 -12.03
CA GLU A 306 -15.35 16.50 -13.46
C GLU A 306 -14.16 15.91 -14.24
N VAL A 307 -12.94 16.32 -13.89
CA VAL A 307 -11.71 15.93 -14.58
C VAL A 307 -11.15 14.64 -14.01
N LEU A 308 -11.23 14.47 -12.70
CA LEU A 308 -10.75 13.30 -11.98
C LEU A 308 -11.67 12.10 -12.18
N GLY A 309 -12.96 12.33 -12.47
CA GLY A 309 -13.92 11.28 -12.72
C GLY A 309 -14.72 10.89 -11.48
N ASN A 310 -15.44 9.78 -11.58
CA ASN A 310 -16.43 9.44 -10.56
C ASN A 310 -15.80 8.82 -9.32
N GLU A 311 -14.61 8.22 -9.44
CA GLU A 311 -13.98 7.50 -8.33
C GLU A 311 -12.44 7.54 -8.40
N GLY A 312 -11.77 7.53 -7.24
CA GLY A 312 -10.31 7.48 -7.19
C GLY A 312 -9.70 7.15 -5.81
N ILE A 313 -8.36 7.09 -5.79
CA ILE A 313 -7.52 6.83 -4.62
C ILE A 313 -6.43 7.88 -4.57
N ILE A 314 -6.17 8.42 -3.39
CA ILE A 314 -5.08 9.35 -3.12
C ILE A 314 -4.14 8.68 -2.14
N TYR A 315 -2.97 8.27 -2.63
CA TYR A 315 -1.87 7.85 -1.78
C TYR A 315 -1.07 9.09 -1.41
N LEU A 316 -1.01 9.42 -0.13
CA LEU A 316 -0.25 10.53 0.41
C LEU A 316 0.82 10.01 1.37
N ASN A 317 2.05 9.86 0.86
CA ASN A 317 3.19 9.48 1.66
C ASN A 317 3.86 10.73 2.23
N ILE A 318 3.89 10.85 3.56
CA ILE A 318 4.51 11.98 4.25
C ILE A 318 5.80 11.48 4.88
N ARG A 319 6.90 12.19 4.63
CA ARG A 319 8.20 11.92 5.24
C ARG A 319 8.65 13.13 6.04
N ARG A 320 9.07 12.92 7.30
CA ARG A 320 9.63 13.95 8.15
C ARG A 320 11.15 13.86 8.14
N PHE A 321 11.81 14.99 7.94
CA PHE A 321 13.26 15.09 7.98
C PHE A 321 13.72 15.70 9.32
N PRO A 322 14.93 15.34 9.81
CA PRO A 322 15.45 15.85 11.08
C PRO A 322 15.75 17.35 11.07
N GLU A 323 16.02 17.92 9.90
CA GLU A 323 16.28 19.34 9.67
C GLU A 323 15.12 20.20 10.19
N LYS A 324 15.46 21.36 10.75
CA LYS A 324 14.50 22.34 11.28
C LYS A 324 14.82 23.74 10.81
N LEU A 325 13.77 24.49 10.50
CA LEU A 325 13.83 25.95 10.33
C LEU A 325 12.83 26.59 11.28
N ARG A 326 13.33 27.45 12.19
CA ARG A 326 12.50 28.13 13.21
C ARG A 326 11.62 27.18 14.01
N GLY A 327 12.16 26.01 14.37
CA GLY A 327 11.46 24.98 15.16
C GLY A 327 10.51 24.07 14.37
N VAL A 328 10.27 24.35 13.09
CA VAL A 328 9.43 23.53 12.21
C VAL A 328 10.30 22.54 11.44
N HIS A 329 9.89 21.28 11.40
CA HIS A 329 10.58 20.24 10.63
C HIS A 329 10.38 20.41 9.13
N LEU A 330 11.36 19.98 8.34
CA LEU A 330 11.21 19.79 6.90
C LEU A 330 10.35 18.54 6.64
N TYR A 331 9.39 18.65 5.73
CA TYR A 331 8.53 17.54 5.31
C TYR A 331 8.54 17.41 3.79
N GLN A 332 8.47 16.17 3.32
CA GLN A 332 8.15 15.85 1.92
C GLN A 332 6.82 15.10 1.89
N ALA A 333 5.89 15.59 1.10
CA ALA A 333 4.62 14.94 0.82
C ALA A 333 4.61 14.47 -0.63
N ARG A 334 4.62 13.17 -0.85
CA ARG A 334 4.42 12.56 -2.17
C ARG A 334 2.97 12.14 -2.29
N MET A 335 2.28 12.76 -3.24
CA MET A 335 0.88 12.48 -3.53
C MET A 335 0.78 11.75 -4.87
N ARG A 336 0.13 10.60 -4.87
CA ARG A 336 -0.26 9.87 -6.08
C ARG A 336 -1.76 9.71 -6.09
N LEU A 337 -2.41 10.24 -7.11
CA LEU A 337 -3.84 10.16 -7.32
C LEU A 337 -4.11 9.18 -8.47
N VAL A 338 -4.82 8.09 -8.20
CA VAL A 338 -5.21 7.06 -9.18
C VAL A 338 -6.72 7.12 -9.34
N THR A 339 -7.21 7.38 -10.55
CA THR A 339 -8.63 7.60 -10.85
C THR A 339 -9.09 6.76 -12.03
N ASP A 340 -10.39 6.65 -12.24
CA ASP A 340 -10.98 6.07 -13.44
C ASP A 340 -10.60 6.83 -14.73
N LYS A 341 -10.24 8.12 -14.62
CA LYS A 341 -9.78 8.95 -15.75
C LYS A 341 -8.26 9.07 -15.87
N GLY A 342 -7.51 8.26 -15.11
CA GLY A 342 -6.05 8.15 -15.17
C GLY A 342 -5.37 8.52 -13.85
N GLN A 343 -4.04 8.69 -13.90
CA GLN A 343 -3.23 8.92 -12.70
C GLN A 343 -2.46 10.25 -12.76
N PHE A 344 -2.24 10.82 -11.57
CA PHE A 344 -1.47 12.04 -11.35
C PHE A 344 -0.50 11.82 -10.19
N MET A 345 0.65 12.47 -10.22
CA MET A 345 1.63 12.32 -9.16
C MET A 345 2.42 13.60 -8.97
N ALA A 346 2.59 14.01 -7.73
CA ALA A 346 3.41 15.15 -7.38
C ALA A 346 4.11 14.99 -6.04
N THR A 347 5.16 15.77 -5.87
CA THR A 347 5.88 15.88 -4.60
C THR A 347 5.91 17.35 -4.19
N GLY A 348 5.56 17.63 -2.94
CA GLY A 348 5.80 18.91 -2.28
C GLY A 348 6.84 18.72 -1.19
N GLU A 349 7.78 19.65 -1.04
CA GLU A 349 8.83 19.59 -0.03
C GLU A 349 9.07 20.98 0.56
N THR A 350 8.78 21.13 1.85
CA THR A 350 8.82 22.42 2.52
C THR A 350 8.74 22.27 4.04
N TRP A 351 8.91 23.37 4.76
CA TRP A 351 8.82 23.41 6.22
C TRP A 351 7.37 23.29 6.66
N GLY A 352 7.05 22.19 7.36
CA GLY A 352 5.71 21.88 7.87
C GLY A 352 4.90 20.94 6.96
N ALA A 353 4.23 19.97 7.58
CA ALA A 353 3.53 18.90 6.89
C ALA A 353 2.35 19.40 6.03
N ILE A 354 1.51 20.28 6.58
CA ILE A 354 0.34 20.83 5.87
C ILE A 354 0.80 21.56 4.59
N GLN A 355 1.84 22.39 4.71
CA GLN A 355 2.36 23.15 3.59
C GLN A 355 2.98 22.22 2.51
N ALA A 356 3.66 21.14 2.91
CA ALA A 356 4.18 20.16 1.96
C ALA A 356 3.05 19.48 1.18
N VAL A 357 1.94 19.14 1.84
CA VAL A 357 0.75 18.60 1.18
C VAL A 357 0.14 19.62 0.22
N HIS A 358 0.02 20.88 0.60
CA HIS A 358 -0.47 21.94 -0.29
C HIS A 358 0.42 22.12 -1.52
N ASP A 359 1.74 21.99 -1.37
CA ASP A 359 2.68 22.06 -2.49
C ASP A 359 2.46 20.89 -3.47
N ALA A 360 2.24 19.68 -2.94
CA ALA A 360 1.89 18.51 -3.75
C ALA A 360 0.54 18.67 -4.45
N ILE A 361 -0.49 19.16 -3.75
CA ILE A 361 -1.82 19.45 -4.33
C ILE A 361 -1.67 20.44 -5.49
N ARG A 362 -1.00 21.57 -5.28
CA ARG A 362 -0.80 22.60 -6.31
C ARG A 362 -0.06 22.06 -7.54
N ALA A 363 0.87 21.14 -7.34
CA ALA A 363 1.56 20.49 -8.44
C ALA A 363 0.65 19.52 -9.22
N ILE A 364 -0.24 18.78 -8.55
CA ILE A 364 -1.27 17.98 -9.22
C ILE A 364 -2.26 18.87 -9.96
N GLU A 365 -2.73 19.97 -9.34
CA GLU A 365 -3.63 20.94 -9.99
C GLU A 365 -3.07 21.41 -11.33
N ARG A 366 -1.77 21.75 -11.39
CA ARG A 366 -1.11 22.12 -12.65
C ARG A 366 -1.15 21.02 -13.70
N GLN A 367 -0.94 19.76 -13.31
CA GLN A 367 -1.03 18.62 -14.23
C GLN A 367 -2.46 18.39 -14.74
N ILE A 368 -3.45 18.53 -13.86
CA ILE A 368 -4.87 18.43 -14.23
C ILE A 368 -5.22 19.51 -15.26
N LEU A 369 -4.83 20.76 -15.01
CA LEU A 369 -5.11 21.88 -15.93
C LEU A 369 -4.48 21.66 -17.30
N GLN A 370 -3.21 21.22 -17.36
CA GLN A 370 -2.53 20.89 -18.62
C GLN A 370 -3.28 19.78 -19.38
N LYS A 371 -3.74 18.74 -18.68
CA LYS A 371 -4.51 17.64 -19.30
C LYS A 371 -5.85 18.11 -19.86
N VAL A 372 -6.53 19.05 -19.20
CA VAL A 372 -7.78 19.64 -19.68
C VAL A 372 -7.55 20.47 -20.94
N GLU A 373 -6.49 21.27 -21.00
CA GLU A 373 -6.13 22.07 -22.18
C GLU A 373 -5.84 21.17 -23.38
N LEU A 374 -5.02 20.14 -23.22
CA LEU A 374 -4.71 19.14 -24.26
C LEU A 374 -5.97 18.46 -24.82
N GLN A 375 -6.94 18.11 -23.95
CA GLN A 375 -8.19 17.52 -24.39
C GLN A 375 -9.09 18.49 -25.17
N ARG A 376 -9.08 19.78 -24.83
CA ARG A 376 -9.79 20.82 -25.57
C ARG A 376 -9.18 21.01 -26.95
N GLU A 377 -7.86 21.16 -27.03
CA GLU A 377 -7.16 21.28 -28.32
C GLU A 377 -7.42 20.08 -29.22
N THR A 378 -7.33 18.86 -28.69
CA THR A 378 -7.59 17.64 -29.47
C THR A 378 -9.03 17.59 -29.98
N LYS A 379 -10.03 17.98 -29.16
CA LYS A 379 -11.44 18.08 -29.61
C LYS A 379 -11.65 19.16 -30.66
N HIS A 380 -10.97 20.31 -30.53
CA HIS A 380 -11.02 21.38 -31.52
C HIS A 380 -10.40 20.92 -32.85
N THR A 381 -9.23 20.28 -32.81
CA THR A 381 -8.57 19.70 -33.99
C THR A 381 -9.43 18.63 -34.65
N ARG A 382 -10.05 17.73 -33.86
CA ARG A 382 -10.92 16.68 -34.41
C ARG A 382 -12.18 17.25 -35.06
N ARG A 383 -12.83 18.24 -34.44
CA ARG A 383 -13.96 18.97 -35.05
C ARG A 383 -13.55 19.74 -36.30
N PHE A 384 -12.34 20.29 -36.33
CA PHE A 384 -11.81 21.00 -37.48
C PHE A 384 -11.53 20.05 -38.66
N ILE A 385 -10.98 18.86 -38.38
CA ILE A 385 -10.78 17.80 -39.38
C ILE A 385 -12.14 17.29 -39.92
N GLU A 386 -13.11 17.04 -39.03
CA GLU A 386 -14.48 16.67 -39.43
C GLU A 386 -15.18 17.76 -40.26
N TYR A 387 -14.97 19.04 -39.93
CA TYR A 387 -15.48 20.17 -40.71
C TYR A 387 -14.81 20.30 -42.10
N LEU A 388 -13.55 19.89 -42.21
CA LEU A 388 -12.80 19.84 -43.47
C LEU A 388 -13.10 18.58 -44.31
N GLY A 389 -13.92 17.66 -43.83
CA GLY A 389 -14.39 16.50 -44.58
C GLY A 389 -13.36 15.39 -44.77
N PHE A 390 -12.38 15.28 -43.87
CA PHE A 390 -11.38 14.20 -43.85
C PHE A 390 -11.74 13.07 -42.88
#